data_AF-A0A0R3W9U6-F1
#
_entry.id   AF-A0A0R3W9U6-F1
#
_cell.length_a   1.000
_cell.length_b   1.000
_cell.length_c   1.000
_cell.angle_alpha   90.00
_cell.angle_beta   90.00
_cell.angle_gamma   90.00
#
_symmetry.space_group_name_H-M   'P 1'
#
loop_
_entity.id
_entity.type
_entity.pdbx_description
1 polymer ?
#
loop_
_entity_poly.entity_id
_entity_poly.type
_entity_poly.pdbx_seq_one_letter_code
_entity_poly.pdbx_strand_id
1 'polypeptide(L)'
;MGQARNAIVVASFCLLLTIFYVECFTVVPNFLEYRSTSYDCVFYLGLFASINVLYNLACMEFTDPSLAKLMLVQRAGQDWSYCLKCETVRPPRAHHCSQCDVCVLRFDHHCTYLAQCVGHANMVYFIRLLFHLAFACCLASIFNVPYAFHLIYYDWSLWQCLLCILNPVPFALIGWISVSQFLFCLMTSLCVIFGPTMFIFFLYHLRQILRNQTSVEVLISKAQNPTQILYEEHDLRPLSYDRGWRANLEQVMGKRWFLGFFLPCLPVVRSTDGLSFPFSDM
;
A
#
# COMPACT_ATOMS: atom_id res chain seq x y z
N MET A 1 2.39 -18.05 11.02
CA MET A 1 2.21 -16.83 10.20
C MET A 1 2.10 -17.12 8.71
N GLY A 2 2.96 -17.92 8.08
CA GLY A 2 2.94 -18.15 6.62
C GLY A 2 1.61 -18.67 6.03
N GLN A 3 0.92 -19.59 6.69
CA GLN A 3 -0.37 -20.11 6.20
C GLN A 3 -1.50 -19.07 6.18
N ALA A 4 -1.59 -18.23 7.22
CA ALA A 4 -2.58 -17.14 7.27
C ALA A 4 -2.31 -16.08 6.21
N ARG A 5 -1.04 -15.78 5.95
CA ARG A 5 -0.61 -14.83 4.92
C ARG A 5 -0.98 -15.31 3.51
N ASN A 6 -0.73 -16.58 3.22
CA ASN A 6 -1.15 -17.21 1.97
C ASN A 6 -2.67 -17.16 1.78
N ALA A 7 -3.44 -17.41 2.84
CA ALA A 7 -4.90 -17.35 2.78
C ALA A 7 -5.41 -15.93 2.45
N ILE A 8 -4.83 -14.90 3.06
CA ILE A 8 -5.17 -13.49 2.78
C ILE A 8 -4.88 -13.17 1.31
N VAL A 9 -3.70 -13.53 0.80
CA VAL A 9 -3.32 -13.25 -0.60
C VAL A 9 -4.26 -13.96 -1.58
N VAL A 10 -4.57 -15.23 -1.35
CA VAL A 10 -5.51 -15.99 -2.18
C VAL A 10 -6.91 -15.38 -2.12
N ALA A 11 -7.39 -15.00 -0.93
CA ALA A 11 -8.69 -14.34 -0.78
C ALA A 11 -8.73 -12.99 -1.52
N SER A 12 -7.69 -12.16 -1.39
CA SER A 12 -7.57 -10.90 -2.13
C SER A 12 -7.52 -11.13 -3.64
N PHE A 13 -6.83 -12.18 -4.11
CA PHE A 13 -6.77 -12.55 -5.52
C PHE A 13 -8.17 -12.90 -6.06
N CYS A 14 -8.87 -13.81 -5.38
CA CYS A 14 -10.24 -14.20 -5.76
C CYS A 14 -11.20 -13.01 -5.74
N LEU A 15 -11.10 -12.15 -4.72
CA LEU A 15 -11.93 -10.95 -4.59
C LEU A 15 -11.69 -9.99 -5.76
N LEU A 16 -10.44 -9.67 -6.08
CA LEU A 16 -10.11 -8.75 -7.17
C LEU A 16 -10.56 -9.27 -8.54
N LEU A 17 -10.39 -10.57 -8.82
CA LEU A 17 -10.90 -11.16 -10.05
C LEU A 17 -12.43 -11.13 -10.13
N THR A 18 -13.11 -11.37 -9.01
CA THR A 18 -14.57 -11.29 -8.94
C THR A 18 -15.04 -9.87 -9.21
N ILE A 19 -14.43 -8.86 -8.57
CA ILE A 19 -14.76 -7.45 -8.81
C ILE A 19 -14.51 -7.11 -10.28
N PHE A 20 -13.34 -7.42 -10.82
CA PHE A 20 -13.02 -7.14 -12.23
C PHE A 20 -14.06 -7.75 -13.20
N TYR A 21 -14.49 -8.98 -12.95
CA TYR A 21 -15.53 -9.64 -13.74
C TYR A 21 -16.87 -8.89 -13.65
N VAL A 22 -17.32 -8.57 -12.43
CA VAL A 22 -18.58 -7.86 -12.20
C VAL A 22 -18.55 -6.48 -12.87
N GLU A 23 -17.45 -5.73 -12.73
CA GLU A 23 -17.27 -4.42 -13.39
C GLU A 23 -17.42 -4.55 -14.91
N CYS A 24 -16.64 -5.42 -15.55
CA CYS A 24 -16.53 -5.47 -17.00
C CYS A 24 -17.75 -6.06 -17.70
N PHE A 25 -18.41 -7.04 -17.06
CA PHE A 25 -19.46 -7.83 -17.70
C PHE A 25 -20.86 -7.60 -17.11
N THR A 26 -20.97 -6.95 -15.95
CA THR A 26 -22.26 -6.60 -15.35
C THR A 26 -22.46 -5.09 -15.27
N VAL A 27 -21.52 -4.34 -14.72
CA VAL A 27 -21.73 -2.90 -14.43
C VAL A 27 -21.55 -2.04 -15.68
N VAL A 28 -20.34 -2.05 -16.26
CA VAL A 28 -19.97 -1.17 -17.39
C VAL A 28 -20.89 -1.32 -18.62
N PRO A 29 -21.35 -2.52 -19.01
CA PRO A 29 -22.28 -2.68 -20.14
C PRO A 29 -23.63 -1.96 -19.98
N ASN A 30 -24.02 -1.56 -18.76
CA ASN A 30 -25.22 -0.75 -18.55
C ASN A 30 -25.03 0.73 -18.93
N PHE A 31 -23.79 1.19 -19.13
CA PHE A 31 -23.45 2.57 -19.42
C PHE A 31 -22.77 2.76 -20.78
N LEU A 32 -21.97 1.78 -21.19
CA LEU A 32 -21.18 1.81 -22.42
C LEU A 32 -21.57 0.66 -23.33
N GLU A 33 -21.72 0.95 -24.62
CA GLU A 33 -22.01 -0.07 -25.62
C GLU A 33 -20.86 -1.10 -25.66
N TYR A 34 -21.22 -2.38 -25.60
CA TYR A 34 -20.25 -3.48 -25.60
C TYR A 34 -19.35 -3.39 -26.84
N ARG A 35 -18.02 -3.46 -26.63
CA ARG A 35 -16.99 -3.34 -27.69
C ARG A 35 -16.88 -1.98 -28.38
N SER A 36 -17.50 -0.95 -27.83
CA SER A 36 -17.17 0.43 -28.20
C SER A 36 -15.75 0.81 -27.73
N THR A 37 -15.16 1.83 -28.35
CA THR A 37 -13.83 2.34 -27.93
C THR A 37 -13.79 2.73 -26.45
N SER A 38 -14.87 3.32 -25.93
CA SER A 38 -14.95 3.70 -24.51
C SER A 38 -15.03 2.48 -23.59
N TYR A 39 -15.82 1.46 -23.97
CA TYR A 39 -15.86 0.18 -23.24
C TYR A 39 -14.49 -0.47 -23.20
N ASP A 40 -13.83 -0.60 -24.35
CA ASP A 40 -12.50 -1.22 -24.45
C ASP A 40 -11.46 -0.43 -23.63
N CYS A 41 -11.51 0.91 -23.64
CA CYS A 41 -10.66 1.74 -22.78
C CYS A 41 -10.84 1.41 -21.29
N VAL A 42 -12.08 1.37 -20.79
CA VAL A 42 -12.35 1.04 -19.38
C VAL A 42 -11.91 -0.37 -19.05
N PHE A 43 -12.17 -1.33 -19.94
CA PHE A 43 -11.75 -2.72 -19.79
C PHE A 43 -10.23 -2.84 -19.66
N TYR A 44 -9.47 -2.24 -20.57
CA TYR A 44 -8.00 -2.30 -20.52
C TYR A 44 -7.40 -1.53 -19.35
N LEU A 45 -8.00 -0.41 -18.93
CA LEU A 45 -7.59 0.31 -17.71
C LEU A 45 -7.86 -0.53 -16.45
N GLY A 46 -9.02 -1.18 -16.37
CA GLY A 46 -9.36 -2.09 -15.27
C GLY A 46 -8.44 -3.31 -15.23
N LEU A 47 -8.12 -3.88 -16.39
CA LEU A 47 -7.20 -5.01 -16.51
C LEU A 47 -5.79 -4.61 -16.09
N PHE A 48 -5.31 -3.47 -16.57
CA PHE A 48 -4.03 -2.90 -16.19
C PHE A 48 -3.92 -2.66 -14.69
N ALA A 49 -4.97 -2.07 -14.08
CA ALA A 49 -5.00 -1.82 -12.65
C ALA A 49 -4.96 -3.15 -11.86
N SER A 50 -5.79 -4.12 -12.27
CA SER A 50 -5.89 -5.44 -11.63
C SER A 50 -4.55 -6.19 -11.67
N ILE A 51 -3.89 -6.24 -12.83
CA ILE A 51 -2.57 -6.89 -12.97
C ILE A 51 -1.56 -6.24 -12.03
N ASN A 52 -1.53 -4.91 -11.95
CA ASN A 52 -0.58 -4.22 -11.08
C ASN A 52 -0.87 -4.41 -9.59
N VAL A 53 -2.14 -4.40 -9.17
CA VAL A 53 -2.51 -4.70 -7.78
C VAL A 53 -2.04 -6.11 -7.41
N LEU A 54 -2.37 -7.11 -8.25
CA LEU A 54 -2.01 -8.51 -8.01
C LEU A 54 -0.50 -8.71 -7.98
N TYR A 55 0.23 -8.14 -8.94
CA TYR A 55 1.69 -8.21 -8.99
C TYR A 55 2.34 -7.61 -7.74
N ASN A 56 1.96 -6.38 -7.37
CA ASN A 56 2.58 -5.73 -6.21
C ASN A 56 2.19 -6.40 -4.90
N LEU A 57 0.97 -6.96 -4.78
CA LEU A 57 0.56 -7.77 -3.64
C LEU A 57 1.42 -9.04 -3.53
N ALA A 58 1.65 -9.75 -4.64
CA ALA A 58 2.53 -10.91 -4.67
C ALA A 58 3.98 -10.52 -4.31
N CYS A 59 4.49 -9.42 -4.85
CA CYS A 59 5.82 -8.93 -4.50
C CYS A 59 5.94 -8.56 -3.01
N MET A 60 4.91 -7.96 -2.41
CA MET A 60 4.86 -7.76 -0.96
C MET A 60 4.94 -9.09 -0.21
N GLU A 61 4.17 -10.10 -0.63
CA GLU A 61 4.15 -11.42 0.02
C GLU A 61 5.50 -12.14 -0.02
N PHE A 62 6.19 -12.09 -1.16
CA PHE A 62 7.42 -12.84 -1.42
C PHE A 62 8.70 -12.05 -1.15
N THR A 63 8.61 -10.75 -0.82
CA THR A 63 9.78 -9.91 -0.51
C THR A 63 9.89 -9.69 1.00
N ASP A 64 10.79 -10.44 1.63
CA ASP A 64 11.11 -10.32 3.05
C ASP A 64 12.06 -9.13 3.31
N PRO A 65 11.65 -8.09 4.06
CA PRO A 65 12.50 -6.95 4.39
C PRO A 65 13.34 -7.17 5.67
N SER A 66 13.24 -8.34 6.29
CA SER A 66 13.87 -8.62 7.57
C SER A 66 15.39 -8.82 7.47
N LEU A 67 16.03 -8.67 8.62
CA LEU A 67 17.45 -8.94 8.84
C LEU A 67 17.75 -10.43 9.06
N ALA A 68 16.74 -11.29 9.18
CA ALA A 68 16.87 -12.67 9.63
C ALA A 68 17.81 -13.53 8.75
N LYS A 69 17.99 -13.15 7.49
CA LYS A 69 18.83 -13.87 6.52
C LYS A 69 20.22 -13.25 6.32
N LEU A 70 20.56 -12.19 7.04
CA LEU A 70 21.81 -11.46 6.86
C LEU A 70 22.80 -11.78 8.00
N MET A 71 23.99 -12.25 7.62
CA MET A 71 25.11 -12.44 8.54
C MET A 71 25.84 -11.10 8.71
N LEU A 72 25.47 -10.36 9.76
CA LEU A 72 25.86 -8.96 9.93
C LEU A 72 27.08 -8.72 10.84
N VAL A 73 27.46 -9.69 11.67
CA VAL A 73 28.48 -9.50 12.72
C VAL A 73 29.82 -9.02 12.15
N GLN A 74 30.22 -9.49 10.97
CA GLN A 74 31.48 -9.10 10.32
C GLN A 74 31.40 -7.76 9.54
N ARG A 75 30.23 -7.15 9.45
CA ARG A 75 29.97 -5.94 8.65
C ARG A 75 29.54 -4.73 9.49
N ALA A 76 29.56 -4.87 10.82
CA ALA A 76 29.08 -3.83 11.73
C ALA A 76 29.91 -2.55 11.58
N GLY A 77 29.23 -1.43 11.30
CA GLY A 77 29.80 -0.09 11.32
C GLY A 77 29.76 0.53 12.72
N GLN A 78 30.44 1.67 12.89
CA GLN A 78 30.48 2.40 14.17
C GLN A 78 29.10 2.95 14.58
N ASP A 79 28.23 3.25 13.61
CA ASP A 79 26.89 3.81 13.77
C ASP A 79 25.78 2.76 13.93
N TRP A 80 26.16 1.48 14.05
CA TRP A 80 25.20 0.37 14.17
C TRP A 80 24.77 0.20 15.63
N SER A 81 23.46 -0.03 15.83
CA SER A 81 22.92 -0.32 17.15
C SER A 81 22.81 -1.82 17.39
N TYR A 82 22.60 -2.26 18.62
CA TYR A 82 22.34 -3.67 18.92
C TYR A 82 20.85 -3.90 19.25
N CYS A 83 20.31 -5.05 18.86
CA CYS A 83 18.99 -5.51 19.31
C CYS A 83 19.15 -6.67 20.28
N LEU A 84 18.75 -6.48 21.54
CA LEU A 84 18.81 -7.53 22.55
C LEU A 84 17.83 -8.68 22.28
N LYS A 85 16.68 -8.41 21.65
CA LYS A 85 15.66 -9.45 21.38
C LYS A 85 16.06 -10.39 20.25
N CYS A 86 16.61 -9.83 19.17
CA CYS A 86 17.04 -10.62 18.02
C CYS A 86 18.51 -11.02 18.09
N GLU A 87 19.22 -10.62 19.15
CA GLU A 87 20.65 -10.87 19.37
C GLU A 87 21.52 -10.58 18.13
N THR A 88 21.24 -9.44 17.49
CA THR A 88 21.93 -9.02 16.25
C THR A 88 22.24 -7.54 16.27
N VAL A 89 23.32 -7.18 15.59
CA VAL A 89 23.59 -5.79 15.21
C VAL A 89 22.53 -5.32 14.19
N ARG A 90 22.20 -4.03 14.26
CA ARG A 90 21.20 -3.34 13.46
C ARG A 90 21.88 -2.19 12.73
N PRO A 91 21.87 -2.19 11.38
CA PRO A 91 22.30 -1.05 10.60
C PRO A 91 21.48 0.20 10.90
N PRO A 92 21.94 1.39 10.47
CA PRO A 92 21.18 2.62 10.56
C PRO A 92 19.77 2.45 9.99
N ARG A 93 18.79 3.10 10.62
CA ARG A 93 17.36 3.07 10.24
C ARG A 93 16.68 1.70 10.36
N ALA A 94 17.38 0.66 10.84
CA ALA A 94 16.76 -0.63 11.12
C ALA A 94 16.16 -0.66 12.54
N HIS A 95 14.95 -1.19 12.66
CA HIS A 95 14.25 -1.30 13.96
C HIS A 95 13.65 -2.69 14.14
N HIS A 96 13.42 -3.06 15.40
CA HIS A 96 12.77 -4.32 15.77
C HIS A 96 11.25 -4.13 15.74
N CYS A 97 10.55 -4.98 14.98
CA CYS A 97 9.09 -5.06 15.00
C CYS A 97 8.66 -6.10 16.04
N SER A 98 8.00 -5.65 17.12
CA SER A 98 7.50 -6.56 18.16
C SER A 98 6.40 -7.51 17.71
N GLN A 99 5.65 -7.16 16.66
CA GLN A 99 4.57 -8.01 16.12
C GLN A 99 5.11 -9.15 15.25
N CYS A 100 6.20 -8.91 14.53
CA CYS A 100 6.89 -9.95 13.73
C CYS A 100 8.05 -10.61 14.46
N ASP A 101 8.43 -10.08 15.63
CA ASP A 101 9.59 -10.47 16.44
C ASP A 101 10.91 -10.54 15.64
N VAL A 102 11.11 -9.55 14.76
CA VAL A 102 12.27 -9.51 13.86
C VAL A 102 12.73 -8.07 13.62
N CYS A 103 14.03 -7.87 13.42
CA CYS A 103 14.55 -6.59 12.94
C CYS A 103 14.38 -6.44 11.43
N VAL A 104 14.05 -5.24 10.99
CA VAL A 104 13.71 -4.92 9.59
C VAL A 104 14.59 -3.78 9.10
N LEU A 105 15.15 -3.92 7.90
CA LEU A 105 15.96 -2.87 7.27
C LEU A 105 15.09 -1.67 6.87
N ARG A 106 15.58 -0.44 7.15
CA ARG A 106 14.84 0.81 6.90
C ARG A 106 13.37 0.67 7.29
N PHE A 107 13.14 0.26 8.54
CA PHE A 107 11.82 -0.12 9.02
C PHE A 107 10.87 1.08 8.95
N ASP A 108 9.76 0.91 8.23
CA ASP A 108 8.73 1.94 8.15
C ASP A 108 7.62 1.67 9.17
N HIS A 109 6.92 0.55 9.02
CA HIS A 109 5.88 0.13 9.94
C HIS A 109 5.55 -1.37 9.78
N HIS A 110 4.78 -1.91 10.73
CA HIS A 110 4.08 -3.17 10.51
C HIS A 110 2.71 -2.87 9.90
N CYS A 111 2.46 -3.35 8.69
CA CYS A 111 1.17 -3.19 8.04
C CYS A 111 0.24 -4.31 8.48
N THR A 112 -0.76 -3.97 9.30
CA THR A 112 -1.76 -4.92 9.79
C THR A 112 -2.59 -5.53 8.66
N TYR A 113 -2.87 -4.77 7.60
CA TYR A 113 -3.63 -5.24 6.44
C TYR A 113 -2.91 -6.30 5.61
N LEU A 114 -1.58 -6.19 5.50
CA LEU A 114 -0.74 -7.16 4.77
C LEU A 114 -0.13 -8.21 5.70
N ALA A 115 -0.39 -8.11 7.01
CA ALA A 115 0.19 -8.96 8.05
C ALA A 115 1.72 -9.12 7.94
N GLN A 116 2.42 -8.03 7.59
CA GLN A 116 3.87 -8.02 7.40
C GLN A 116 4.48 -6.63 7.62
N CYS A 117 5.80 -6.60 7.82
CA CYS A 117 6.55 -5.34 7.87
C CYS A 117 6.74 -4.72 6.49
N VAL A 118 6.70 -3.40 6.45
CA VAL A 118 7.16 -2.59 5.32
C VAL A 118 8.53 -2.01 5.66
N GLY A 119 9.49 -2.18 4.76
CA GLY A 119 10.87 -1.73 4.94
C GLY A 119 11.61 -1.62 3.62
N HIS A 120 12.94 -1.61 3.67
CA HIS A 120 13.82 -1.34 2.53
C HIS A 120 13.47 -2.17 1.29
N ALA A 121 13.31 -3.48 1.46
CA ALA A 121 13.20 -4.40 0.33
C ALA A 121 11.86 -4.29 -0.41
N ASN A 122 10.77 -3.97 0.29
CA ASN A 122 9.40 -4.07 -0.22
C ASN A 122 8.64 -2.72 -0.29
N MET A 123 9.21 -1.62 0.20
CA MET A 123 8.58 -0.29 0.17
C MET A 123 8.08 0.13 -1.21
N VAL A 124 8.86 -0.14 -2.27
CA VAL A 124 8.47 0.19 -3.65
C VAL A 124 7.18 -0.51 -4.10
N TYR A 125 6.98 -1.77 -3.71
CA TYR A 125 5.80 -2.54 -4.04
C TYR A 125 4.59 -2.06 -3.23
N PHE A 126 4.81 -1.70 -1.96
CA PHE A 126 3.78 -1.10 -1.12
C PHE A 126 3.23 0.20 -1.72
N ILE A 127 4.09 1.10 -2.19
CA ILE A 127 3.67 2.38 -2.79
C ILE A 127 2.89 2.17 -4.09
N ARG A 128 3.38 1.27 -4.96
CA ARG A 128 2.67 0.94 -6.21
C ARG A 128 1.33 0.26 -5.92
N LEU A 129 1.27 -0.61 -4.91
CA LEU A 129 0.03 -1.25 -4.47
C LEU A 129 -1.01 -0.21 -4.02
N LEU A 130 -0.62 0.76 -3.18
CA LEU A 130 -1.53 1.83 -2.75
C LEU A 130 -2.07 2.64 -3.95
N PHE A 131 -1.20 3.01 -4.88
CA PHE A 131 -1.58 3.76 -6.08
C PHE A 131 -2.56 2.99 -6.97
N HIS A 132 -2.23 1.75 -7.33
CA HIS A 132 -3.06 0.96 -8.23
C HIS A 132 -4.37 0.51 -7.59
N LEU A 133 -4.38 0.24 -6.28
CA LEU A 133 -5.61 -0.06 -5.55
C LEU A 133 -6.53 1.16 -5.50
N ALA A 134 -5.98 2.35 -5.22
CA ALA A 134 -6.73 3.61 -5.29
C ALA A 134 -7.29 3.84 -6.70
N PHE A 135 -6.47 3.68 -7.73
CA PHE A 135 -6.89 3.84 -9.13
C PHE A 135 -8.00 2.86 -9.51
N ALA A 136 -7.86 1.57 -9.21
CA ALA A 136 -8.87 0.55 -9.50
C ALA A 136 -10.21 0.84 -8.81
N CYS A 137 -10.18 1.16 -7.50
CA CYS A 137 -11.37 1.45 -6.73
C CYS A 137 -12.07 2.75 -7.19
N CYS A 138 -11.31 3.80 -7.50
CA CYS A 138 -11.88 5.04 -8.03
C CYS A 138 -12.49 4.84 -9.43
N LEU A 139 -11.83 4.07 -10.30
CA LEU A 139 -12.35 3.73 -11.63
C LEU A 139 -13.68 2.96 -11.53
N ALA A 140 -13.74 1.93 -10.68
CA ALA A 140 -14.95 1.16 -10.43
C ALA A 140 -16.07 2.05 -9.84
N SER A 141 -15.74 2.96 -8.92
CA SER A 141 -16.71 3.84 -8.27
C SER A 141 -17.45 4.77 -9.25
N ILE A 142 -16.84 5.12 -10.39
CA ILE A 142 -17.47 5.95 -11.43
C ILE A 142 -18.75 5.27 -11.96
N PHE A 143 -18.75 3.95 -12.10
CA PHE A 143 -19.88 3.18 -12.64
C PHE A 143 -20.72 2.53 -11.52
N ASN A 144 -20.09 2.08 -10.44
CA ASN A 144 -20.79 1.41 -9.34
C ASN A 144 -21.79 2.30 -8.62
N VAL A 145 -21.44 3.56 -8.35
CA VAL A 145 -22.35 4.48 -7.65
C VAL A 145 -23.66 4.69 -8.43
N PRO A 146 -23.65 5.12 -9.72
CA PRO A 146 -24.89 5.28 -10.47
C PRO A 146 -25.64 3.97 -10.68
N TYR A 147 -24.94 2.85 -10.84
CA TYR A 147 -25.59 1.53 -10.97
C TYR A 147 -26.26 1.09 -9.67
N ALA A 148 -25.62 1.32 -8.52
CA ALA A 148 -26.21 1.07 -7.20
C ALA A 148 -27.48 1.89 -7.00
N PHE A 149 -27.48 3.17 -7.38
CA PHE A 149 -28.70 3.98 -7.34
C PHE A 149 -29.81 3.34 -8.19
N HIS A 150 -29.53 2.95 -9.43
CA HIS A 150 -30.54 2.29 -10.27
C HIS A 150 -31.08 0.99 -9.65
N LEU A 151 -30.25 0.22 -8.96
CA LEU A 151 -30.65 -1.04 -8.31
C LEU A 151 -31.53 -0.87 -7.07
N ILE A 152 -31.43 0.25 -6.35
CA ILE A 152 -32.04 0.44 -5.01
C ILE A 152 -33.17 1.50 -5.03
N TYR A 153 -33.19 2.40 -6.01
CA TYR A 153 -34.00 3.63 -6.00
C TYR A 153 -35.53 3.44 -6.18
N TYR A 154 -36.10 2.26 -5.97
CA TYR A 154 -37.51 2.04 -6.30
C TYR A 154 -38.49 2.92 -5.49
N ASP A 155 -38.17 3.37 -4.26
CA ASP A 155 -39.00 4.33 -3.49
C ASP A 155 -38.20 5.13 -2.44
N TRP A 156 -36.87 5.12 -2.52
CA TRP A 156 -36.01 5.63 -1.45
C TRP A 156 -35.52 7.06 -1.73
N SER A 157 -35.48 7.87 -0.67
CA SER A 157 -34.82 9.17 -0.72
C SER A 157 -33.31 9.01 -0.99
N LEU A 158 -32.70 10.08 -1.50
CA LEU A 158 -31.25 10.14 -1.78
C LEU A 158 -30.42 9.72 -0.55
N TRP A 159 -30.80 10.19 0.64
CA TRP A 159 -30.09 9.88 1.89
C TRP A 159 -30.17 8.40 2.26
N GLN A 160 -31.32 7.75 2.07
CA GLN A 160 -31.46 6.32 2.33
C GLN A 160 -30.59 5.50 1.38
N CYS A 161 -30.56 5.87 0.10
CA CYS A 161 -29.68 5.23 -0.89
C CYS A 161 -28.19 5.41 -0.52
N LEU A 162 -27.76 6.62 -0.17
CA LEU A 162 -26.38 6.90 0.24
C LEU A 162 -25.98 6.09 1.49
N LEU A 163 -26.84 6.03 2.50
CA LEU A 163 -26.59 5.23 3.70
C LEU A 163 -26.46 3.73 3.37
N CYS A 164 -27.30 3.22 2.49
CA CYS A 164 -27.23 1.82 2.05
C CYS A 164 -25.97 1.55 1.23
N ILE A 165 -25.58 2.44 0.33
CA ILE A 165 -24.35 2.30 -0.46
C ILE A 165 -23.11 2.34 0.44
N LEU A 166 -23.07 3.21 1.46
CA LEU A 166 -21.93 3.30 2.37
C LEU A 166 -21.90 2.16 3.40
N ASN A 167 -23.06 1.71 3.87
CA ASN A 167 -23.19 0.62 4.83
C ASN A 167 -24.48 -0.19 4.57
N PRO A 168 -24.42 -1.25 3.73
CA PRO A 168 -25.59 -2.03 3.38
C PRO A 168 -26.01 -3.05 4.44
N VAL A 169 -25.20 -3.26 5.49
CA VAL A 169 -25.45 -4.30 6.51
C VAL A 169 -26.78 -4.09 7.24
N PRO A 170 -27.11 -2.90 7.79
CA PRO A 170 -28.39 -2.69 8.46
C PRO A 170 -29.59 -2.94 7.54
N PHE A 171 -29.49 -2.53 6.27
CA PHE A 171 -30.55 -2.67 5.27
C PHE A 171 -30.81 -4.13 4.89
N ALA A 172 -29.76 -4.94 4.83
CA ALA A 172 -29.88 -6.38 4.62
C ALA A 172 -30.51 -7.08 5.84
N LEU A 173 -30.10 -6.71 7.06
CA LEU A 173 -30.61 -7.33 8.30
C LEU A 173 -32.11 -7.09 8.51
N ILE A 174 -32.63 -5.94 8.10
CA ILE A 174 -34.07 -5.61 8.16
C ILE A 174 -34.86 -6.10 6.94
N GLY A 175 -34.21 -6.80 6.00
CA GLY A 175 -34.85 -7.39 4.82
C GLY A 175 -35.28 -6.38 3.75
N TRP A 176 -34.70 -5.17 3.75
CA TRP A 176 -35.06 -4.09 2.82
C TRP A 176 -34.39 -4.21 1.45
N ILE A 177 -33.30 -4.98 1.36
CA ILE A 177 -32.60 -5.28 0.11
C ILE A 177 -32.41 -6.79 -0.03
N SER A 178 -32.37 -7.27 -1.27
CA SER A 178 -32.06 -8.66 -1.58
C SER A 178 -30.57 -8.97 -1.35
N VAL A 179 -30.22 -10.26 -1.32
CA VAL A 179 -28.82 -10.69 -1.17
C VAL A 179 -27.93 -10.16 -2.31
N SER A 180 -28.42 -10.12 -3.55
CA SER A 180 -27.65 -9.58 -4.68
C SER A 180 -27.42 -8.08 -4.55
N GLN A 181 -28.45 -7.32 -4.16
CA GLN A 181 -28.33 -5.89 -3.87
C GLN A 181 -27.35 -5.64 -2.72
N PHE A 182 -27.42 -6.42 -1.64
CA PHE A 182 -26.48 -6.35 -0.52
C PHE A 182 -25.03 -6.56 -0.96
N LEU A 183 -24.76 -7.64 -1.71
CA LEU A 183 -23.40 -7.94 -2.19
C LEU A 183 -22.86 -6.84 -3.11
N PHE A 184 -23.70 -6.32 -4.01
CA PHE A 184 -23.31 -5.22 -4.89
C PHE A 184 -23.04 -3.91 -4.13
N CYS A 185 -23.92 -3.55 -3.18
CA CYS A 185 -23.71 -2.39 -2.32
C CYS A 185 -22.46 -2.55 -1.47
N LEU A 186 -22.15 -3.76 -0.99
CA LEU A 186 -20.96 -4.04 -0.20
C LEU A 186 -19.70 -3.87 -1.06
N MET A 187 -19.71 -4.38 -2.30
CA MET A 187 -18.63 -4.15 -3.25
C MET A 187 -18.44 -2.65 -3.53
N THR A 188 -19.55 -1.93 -3.76
CA THR A 188 -19.54 -0.49 -4.01
C THR A 188 -18.99 0.29 -2.81
N SER A 189 -19.41 -0.06 -1.60
CA SER A 189 -18.94 0.57 -0.36
C SER A 189 -17.44 0.38 -0.17
N LEU A 190 -16.94 -0.83 -0.44
CA LEU A 190 -15.52 -1.14 -0.42
C LEU A 190 -14.76 -0.25 -1.41
N CYS A 191 -15.22 -0.11 -2.66
CA CYS A 191 -14.55 0.74 -3.64
C CYS A 191 -14.58 2.24 -3.27
N VAL A 192 -15.75 2.75 -2.86
CA VAL A 192 -15.97 4.17 -2.55
C VAL A 192 -15.19 4.60 -1.30
N ILE A 193 -15.05 3.72 -0.31
CA ILE A 193 -14.31 4.00 0.92
C ILE A 193 -12.83 3.71 0.75
N PHE A 194 -12.47 2.50 0.32
CA PHE A 194 -11.05 2.10 0.24
C PHE A 194 -10.27 2.89 -0.81
N GLY A 195 -10.87 3.24 -1.96
CA GLY A 195 -10.15 3.96 -3.02
C GLY A 195 -9.53 5.28 -2.54
N PRO A 196 -10.34 6.23 -2.03
CA PRO A 196 -9.84 7.47 -1.45
C PRO A 196 -8.92 7.26 -0.24
N THR A 197 -9.22 6.30 0.65
CA THR A 197 -8.34 6.00 1.79
C THR A 197 -6.95 5.56 1.36
N MET A 198 -6.85 4.65 0.38
CA MET A 198 -5.57 4.20 -0.17
C MET A 198 -4.82 5.35 -0.87
N PHE A 199 -5.54 6.25 -1.54
CA PHE A 199 -4.93 7.43 -2.14
C PHE A 199 -4.35 8.39 -1.09
N ILE A 200 -5.05 8.60 0.02
CA ILE A 200 -4.55 9.42 1.14
C ILE A 200 -3.29 8.79 1.74
N PHE A 201 -3.27 7.48 1.96
CA PHE A 201 -2.06 6.79 2.42
C PHE A 201 -0.92 6.85 1.40
N PHE A 202 -1.21 6.75 0.11
CA PHE A 202 -0.22 6.94 -0.94
C PHE A 202 0.42 8.33 -0.86
N LEU A 203 -0.39 9.39 -0.74
CA LEU A 203 0.13 10.77 -0.61
C LEU A 203 0.95 10.95 0.66
N TYR A 204 0.51 10.35 1.77
CA TYR A 204 1.23 10.39 3.04
C TYR A 204 2.63 9.77 2.91
N HIS A 205 2.74 8.56 2.36
CA HIS A 205 4.04 7.92 2.17
C HIS A 205 4.86 8.53 1.04
N LEU A 206 4.23 9.07 -0.01
CA LEU A 206 4.93 9.82 -1.06
C LEU A 206 5.63 11.03 -0.44
N ARG A 207 4.96 11.78 0.44
CA ARG A 207 5.57 12.91 1.16
C ARG A 207 6.78 12.48 1.99
N GLN A 208 6.70 11.32 2.65
CA GLN A 208 7.82 10.77 3.41
C GLN A 208 8.99 10.38 2.50
N ILE A 209 8.71 9.72 1.37
CA ILE A 209 9.72 9.37 0.36
C ILE A 209 10.41 10.62 -0.17
N LEU A 210 9.64 11.67 -0.49
CA LEU A 210 10.20 12.93 -1.00
C LEU A 210 11.13 13.62 0.00
N ARG A 211 11.00 13.33 1.30
CA ARG A 211 11.86 13.82 2.40
C ARG A 211 12.86 12.77 2.91
N ASN A 212 12.91 11.59 2.26
CA ASN A 212 13.66 10.42 2.68
C ASN A 212 13.47 10.02 4.15
N GLN A 213 12.24 10.11 4.65
CA GLN A 213 11.88 9.71 6.01
C GLN A 213 11.14 8.37 6.02
N THR A 214 11.25 7.64 7.11
CA THR A 214 10.36 6.53 7.46
C THR A 214 9.29 7.00 8.46
N SER A 215 8.22 6.24 8.60
CA SER A 215 7.15 6.56 9.56
C SER A 215 7.70 6.59 11.00
N VAL A 216 8.65 5.71 11.33
CA VAL A 216 9.37 5.70 12.63
C VAL A 216 10.18 6.98 12.83
N GLU A 217 10.94 7.41 11.82
CA GLU A 217 11.74 8.64 11.91
C GLU A 217 10.85 9.88 12.12
N VAL A 218 9.70 9.95 11.45
CA VAL A 218 8.70 11.02 11.65
C VAL A 218 8.11 11.00 13.06
N LEU A 219 7.91 9.81 13.64
CA LEU A 219 7.42 9.67 15.01
C LEU A 219 8.50 10.12 16.02
N ILE A 220 9.74 9.67 15.84
CA ILE A 220 10.88 10.07 16.69
C ILE A 220 11.09 11.58 16.62
N SER A 221 11.01 12.20 15.43
CA SER A 221 11.21 13.64 15.28
C SER A 221 10.12 14.49 15.95
N LYS A 222 8.94 13.91 16.21
CA LYS A 222 7.82 14.58 16.90
C LYS A 222 7.76 14.27 18.40
N ALA A 223 8.58 13.35 18.89
CA ALA A 223 8.60 13.00 20.31
C ALA A 223 9.11 14.18 21.14
N GLN A 224 8.45 14.47 22.27
CA GLN A 224 8.87 15.55 23.17
C GLN A 224 10.26 15.31 23.77
N ASN A 225 10.60 14.05 24.05
CA ASN A 225 11.90 13.61 24.54
C ASN A 225 12.44 12.51 23.63
N PRO A 226 13.17 12.84 22.56
CA PRO A 226 13.67 11.84 21.63
C PRO A 226 14.78 11.00 22.27
N THR A 227 14.46 9.77 22.68
CA THR A 227 15.41 8.83 23.31
C THR A 227 16.20 7.98 22.28
N GLN A 228 15.99 8.19 20.98
CA GLN A 228 16.59 7.41 19.88
C GLN A 228 17.07 8.26 18.69
N ILE A 229 17.46 9.52 18.91
CA ILE A 229 18.14 10.29 17.85
C ILE A 229 19.63 9.93 17.88
N LEU A 230 20.13 9.32 16.81
CA LEU A 230 21.56 9.27 16.54
C LEU A 230 22.01 10.71 16.25
N TYR A 231 22.87 11.23 17.10
CA TYR A 231 23.49 12.54 16.94
C TYR A 231 24.84 12.40 16.24
N GLU A 232 25.18 13.35 15.39
CA GLU A 232 26.58 13.56 14.98
C GLU A 232 27.42 13.88 16.22
N GLU A 233 28.58 13.23 16.35
CA GLU A 233 29.49 13.28 17.52
C GLU A 233 29.97 14.70 17.88
N HIS A 234 29.80 15.67 16.98
CA HIS A 234 30.25 17.05 17.16
C HIS A 234 29.16 18.10 17.29
N ASP A 235 27.89 17.83 16.93
CA ASP A 235 26.92 18.92 16.74
C ASP A 235 25.49 18.70 17.25
N LEU A 236 25.15 17.56 17.88
CA LEU A 236 23.80 17.29 18.40
C LEU A 236 22.67 17.56 17.37
N ARG A 237 22.95 17.47 16.07
CA ARG A 237 21.97 17.58 14.99
C ARG A 237 21.44 16.20 14.61
N PRO A 238 20.13 16.06 14.33
CA PRO A 238 19.60 14.83 13.76
C PRO A 238 20.21 14.60 12.37
N LEU A 239 20.77 13.41 12.13
CA LEU A 239 21.25 13.01 10.80
C LEU A 239 20.10 13.10 9.79
N SER A 240 20.29 13.90 8.73
CA SER A 240 19.35 14.04 7.63
C SER A 240 19.74 13.14 6.45
N TYR A 241 18.77 12.35 5.99
CA TYR A 241 18.90 11.56 4.75
C TYR A 241 18.31 12.30 3.54
N ASP A 242 17.79 13.51 3.71
CA ASP A 242 17.18 14.27 2.61
C ASP A 242 18.27 14.84 1.67
N ARG A 243 18.32 14.32 0.44
CA ARG A 243 19.25 14.76 -0.62
C ARG A 243 18.53 15.41 -1.80
N GLY A 244 17.34 15.95 -1.55
CA GLY A 244 16.46 16.51 -2.56
C GLY A 244 15.48 15.49 -3.14
N TRP A 245 14.30 15.97 -3.52
CA TRP A 245 13.13 15.15 -3.85
C TRP A 245 13.41 14.03 -4.86
N ARG A 246 14.23 14.31 -5.89
CA ARG A 246 14.54 13.34 -6.94
C ARG A 246 15.48 12.24 -6.45
N ALA A 247 16.55 12.62 -5.74
CA ALA A 247 17.50 11.65 -5.19
C ALA A 247 16.81 10.74 -4.16
N ASN A 248 15.96 11.32 -3.32
CA ASN A 248 15.20 10.57 -2.32
C ASN A 248 14.22 9.59 -2.96
N LEU A 249 13.51 10.03 -4.01
CA LEU A 249 12.57 9.19 -4.72
C LEU A 249 13.29 8.05 -5.46
N GLU A 250 14.37 8.35 -6.19
CA GLU A 250 15.20 7.34 -6.85
C GLU A 250 15.82 6.36 -5.86
N GLN A 251 16.12 6.80 -4.63
CA GLN A 251 16.66 5.93 -3.59
C GLN A 251 15.67 4.87 -3.12
N VAL A 252 14.40 5.25 -2.94
CA VAL A 252 13.36 4.35 -2.43
C VAL A 252 12.71 3.54 -3.56
N MET A 253 12.42 4.20 -4.68
CA MET A 253 11.62 3.63 -5.78
C MET A 253 12.46 3.11 -6.96
N GLY A 254 13.78 3.37 -6.94
CA GLY A 254 14.73 3.04 -8.00
C GLY A 254 14.80 4.09 -9.11
N LYS A 255 15.86 4.05 -9.93
CA LYS A 255 16.08 5.01 -11.04
C LYS A 255 14.95 5.04 -12.07
N ARG A 256 14.24 3.92 -12.25
CA ARG A 256 13.13 3.75 -13.21
C ARG A 256 11.77 3.84 -12.52
N TRP A 257 11.67 4.59 -11.42
CA TRP A 257 10.47 4.68 -10.59
C TRP A 257 9.20 5.01 -11.40
N PHE A 258 9.29 5.94 -12.35
CA PHE A 258 8.16 6.38 -13.16
C PHE A 258 7.62 5.25 -14.03
N LEU A 259 8.51 4.56 -14.75
CA LEU A 259 8.16 3.40 -15.56
C LEU A 259 7.54 2.28 -14.72
N GLY A 260 7.96 2.17 -13.45
CA GLY A 260 7.42 1.19 -12.52
C GLY A 260 5.93 1.32 -12.19
N PHE A 261 5.30 2.47 -12.48
CA PHE A 261 3.85 2.65 -12.35
C PHE A 261 3.09 2.28 -13.63
N PHE A 262 3.75 2.22 -14.79
CA PHE A 262 3.10 2.01 -16.08
C PHE A 262 3.50 0.70 -16.77
N LEU A 263 4.61 0.09 -16.35
CA LEU A 263 5.08 -1.19 -16.85
C LEU A 263 4.86 -2.26 -15.77
N PRO A 264 3.85 -3.13 -15.95
CA PRO A 264 3.64 -4.25 -15.04
C PRO A 264 4.91 -5.10 -14.92
N CYS A 265 5.13 -5.65 -13.74
CA CYS A 265 6.22 -6.59 -13.49
C CYS A 265 7.65 -6.02 -13.67
N LEU A 266 7.83 -4.70 -13.75
CA LEU A 266 9.15 -4.10 -13.91
C LEU A 266 10.00 -4.33 -12.63
N PRO A 267 11.13 -5.06 -12.72
CA PRO A 267 12.01 -5.29 -11.58
C PRO A 267 12.58 -3.98 -11.05
N VAL A 268 12.71 -3.89 -9.73
CA VAL A 268 13.23 -2.68 -9.07
C VAL A 268 14.74 -2.80 -8.91
N VAL A 269 15.47 -1.93 -9.59
CA VAL A 269 16.91 -1.75 -9.37
C VAL A 269 17.09 -0.81 -8.18
N ARG A 270 17.46 -1.36 -7.04
CA ARG A 270 17.71 -0.60 -5.81
C ARG A 270 19.03 0.16 -5.91
N SER A 271 19.08 1.35 -5.33
CA SER A 271 20.31 2.15 -5.27
C SER A 271 21.17 1.85 -4.04
N THR A 272 20.58 1.26 -2.99
CA THR A 272 21.29 0.85 -1.76
C THR A 272 20.94 -0.58 -1.36
N ASP A 273 21.84 -1.22 -0.63
CA ASP A 273 21.64 -2.55 -0.03
C ASP A 273 20.80 -2.51 1.24
N GLY A 274 20.54 -1.31 1.77
CA GLY A 274 19.78 -1.06 2.99
C GLY A 274 20.62 -1.11 4.27
N LEU A 275 21.93 -1.36 4.15
CA LEU A 275 22.88 -1.41 5.27
C LEU A 275 23.55 -0.05 5.50
N SER A 276 23.67 0.77 4.45
CA SER A 276 24.15 2.15 4.53
C SER A 276 23.29 3.08 3.69
N PHE A 277 23.23 4.33 4.12
CA PHE A 277 22.47 5.39 3.45
C PHE A 277 23.33 6.65 3.41
N PRO A 278 23.46 7.32 2.26
CA PRO A 278 24.19 8.58 2.19
C PRO A 278 23.46 9.65 3.01
N PHE A 279 24.22 10.41 3.77
CA PHE A 279 23.74 11.60 4.46
C PHE A 279 23.63 12.79 3.49
N SER A 280 22.92 13.83 3.89
CA SER A 280 22.99 15.12 3.19
C SER A 280 24.37 15.72 3.40
N ASP A 281 25.15 15.86 2.32
CA ASP A 281 26.30 16.77 2.31
C ASP A 281 25.71 18.19 2.48
N MET A 282 26.01 18.88 3.59
CA MET A 282 25.64 20.30 3.73
C MET A 282 26.44 21.16 2.75
#